data_AF-A0A939K7W1-F1
#
_entry.id   AF-A0A939K7W1-F1
#
_cell.length_a   1.000
_cell.length_b   1.000
_cell.length_c   1.000
_cell.angle_alpha   90.00
_cell.angle_beta   90.00
_cell.angle_gamma   90.00
#
_symmetry.space_group_name_H-M   'P 1'
#
loop_
_entity.id
_entity.type
_entity.pdbx_description
1 polymer ?
#
loop_
_entity_poly.entity_id
_entity_poly.type
_entity_poly.pdbx_seq_one_letter_code
_entity_poly.pdbx_strand_id
1 'polypeptide(L)'
;MNATAPADPIQQEGKHGRPTRLVHFDIGAYIAANGTKLRLNVDKQLGGLVYVQLTDRGGNLYFNQTLRADEDVLRLSLDLSHLTDNNYILNVTNGLDTITREIKIATKVIQENRTVTLQ
;
A
#
# COMPACT_ATOMS: atom_id res chain seq x y z
N MET A 1 -31.50 -24.37 40.37
CA MET A 1 -31.17 -22.94 40.17
C MET A 1 -29.66 -22.82 40.22
N ASN A 2 -28.97 -22.80 39.08
CA ASN A 2 -27.55 -22.44 39.00
C ASN A 2 -27.42 -21.48 37.81
N ALA A 3 -27.06 -20.23 38.11
CA ALA A 3 -27.00 -19.14 37.18
C ALA A 3 -25.70 -19.20 36.35
N THR A 4 -25.88 -19.15 35.04
CA THR A 4 -24.85 -18.89 34.04
C THR A 4 -24.28 -17.48 34.22
N ALA A 5 -22.96 -17.35 34.34
CA ALA A 5 -22.28 -16.07 34.19
C ALA A 5 -21.99 -15.83 32.69
N PRO A 6 -22.49 -14.76 32.05
CA PRO A 6 -22.00 -14.35 30.75
C PRO A 6 -20.74 -13.48 30.91
N ALA A 7 -19.81 -13.69 29.99
CA ALA A 7 -18.51 -13.05 29.89
C ALA A 7 -18.61 -11.52 29.79
N ASP A 8 -17.71 -10.83 30.50
CA ASP A 8 -17.46 -9.40 30.35
C ASP A 8 -16.87 -9.13 28.95
N PRO A 9 -17.45 -8.22 28.15
CA PRO A 9 -16.75 -7.70 26.98
C PRO A 9 -15.68 -6.71 27.45
N ILE A 10 -14.43 -7.00 27.09
CA ILE A 10 -13.29 -6.10 27.25
C ILE A 10 -13.63 -4.78 26.54
N GLN A 11 -13.65 -3.71 27.34
CA GLN A 11 -13.76 -2.33 26.88
C GLN A 11 -12.49 -1.99 26.09
N GLN A 12 -12.58 -1.85 24.77
CA GLN A 12 -11.59 -1.12 23.99
C GLN A 12 -12.06 0.33 23.86
N GLU A 13 -11.70 1.14 24.85
CA GLU A 13 -11.75 2.59 24.76
C GLU A 13 -10.52 3.06 23.96
N GLY A 14 -10.75 3.66 22.79
CA GLY A 14 -9.68 3.98 21.85
C GLY A 14 -10.04 5.04 20.82
N LYS A 15 -10.36 6.24 21.32
CA LYS A 15 -10.47 7.53 20.60
C LYS A 15 -11.68 7.67 19.66
N HIS A 16 -12.67 8.42 20.15
CA HIS A 16 -13.58 9.19 19.31
C HIS A 16 -12.78 10.14 18.41
N GLY A 17 -12.33 9.64 17.28
CA GLY A 17 -11.89 10.47 16.16
C GLY A 17 -13.11 11.27 15.72
N ARG A 18 -13.02 12.61 15.80
CA ARG A 18 -13.95 13.51 15.13
C ARG A 18 -14.25 12.92 13.74
N PRO A 19 -15.50 12.95 13.24
CA PRO A 19 -15.78 12.53 11.88
C PRO A 19 -14.87 13.33 10.95
N THR A 20 -13.79 12.70 10.50
CA THR A 20 -12.93 13.23 9.48
C THR A 20 -13.87 13.35 8.30
N ARG A 21 -14.14 14.59 7.87
CA ARG A 21 -14.94 14.86 6.67
C ARG A 21 -14.51 13.85 5.62
N LEU A 22 -15.46 13.04 5.14
CA LEU A 22 -15.18 11.92 4.25
C LEU A 22 -14.28 12.41 3.12
N VAL A 23 -13.04 11.97 3.14
CA VAL A 23 -12.03 12.39 2.18
C VAL A 23 -12.18 11.48 0.98
N HIS A 24 -12.77 11.99 -0.10
CA HIS A 24 -12.74 11.27 -1.37
C HIS A 24 -11.36 11.37 -1.99
N PHE A 25 -10.89 10.27 -2.54
CA PHE A 25 -9.62 10.20 -3.24
C PHE A 25 -9.71 9.24 -4.42
N ASP A 26 -8.98 9.57 -5.48
CA ASP A 26 -8.80 8.73 -6.66
C ASP A 26 -7.34 8.28 -6.76
N ILE A 27 -7.13 7.10 -7.35
CA ILE A 27 -5.77 6.57 -7.56
C ILE A 27 -5.51 6.09 -8.99
N GLY A 28 -4.31 6.39 -9.47
CA GLY A 28 -3.72 5.76 -10.64
C GLY A 28 -2.44 5.02 -10.24
N ALA A 29 -2.37 3.72 -10.49
CA ALA A 29 -1.20 2.91 -10.15
C ALA A 29 -0.84 1.95 -11.28
N TYR A 30 0.45 1.94 -11.68
CA TYR A 30 0.96 1.03 -12.71
C TYR A 30 2.45 0.74 -12.55
N ILE A 31 2.86 -0.45 -13.01
CA ILE A 31 4.26 -0.84 -13.11
C ILE A 31 4.85 -0.30 -14.42
N ALA A 32 6.03 0.31 -14.33
CA ALA A 32 6.79 0.76 -15.50
C ALA A 32 7.19 -0.43 -16.38
N ALA A 33 7.36 -0.21 -17.68
CA ALA A 33 7.58 -1.27 -18.67
C ALA A 33 8.79 -2.19 -18.38
N ASN A 34 9.79 -1.69 -17.64
CA ASN A 34 10.96 -2.47 -17.23
C ASN A 34 10.74 -3.33 -15.97
N GLY A 35 9.57 -3.24 -15.34
CA GLY A 35 9.21 -4.00 -14.14
C GLY A 35 9.81 -3.47 -12.83
N THR A 36 10.68 -2.46 -12.87
CA THR A 36 11.47 -2.05 -11.69
C THR A 36 10.93 -0.82 -10.97
N LYS A 37 9.88 -0.18 -11.49
CA LYS A 37 9.29 1.00 -10.85
C LYS A 37 7.78 0.91 -10.76
N LEU A 38 7.23 1.24 -9.59
CA LEU A 38 5.80 1.48 -9.41
C LEU A 38 5.54 2.99 -9.48
N ARG A 39 4.67 3.39 -10.40
CA ARG A 39 4.11 4.74 -10.44
C ARG A 39 2.78 4.74 -9.70
N LEU A 40 2.65 5.64 -8.73
CA LEU A 40 1.42 5.84 -7.98
C LEU A 40 1.09 7.34 -7.94
N ASN A 41 -0.13 7.65 -8.34
CA ASN A 41 -0.75 8.96 -8.23
C ASN A 41 -1.95 8.83 -7.31
N VAL A 42 -2.04 9.70 -6.31
CA VAL A 42 -3.23 9.86 -5.47
C VAL A 42 -3.68 11.30 -5.60
N ASP A 43 -4.96 11.49 -5.92
CA ASP A 43 -5.61 12.79 -5.99
C ASP A 43 -6.71 12.83 -4.93
N LYS A 44 -6.56 13.73 -3.96
CA LYS A 44 -7.42 13.89 -2.80
C LYS A 44 -8.29 15.12 -3.00
N GLN A 45 -9.60 14.98 -2.85
CA GLN A 45 -10.52 16.07 -3.16
C GLN A 45 -10.49 17.19 -2.11
N LEU A 46 -10.47 16.85 -0.81
CA LEU A 46 -10.32 17.83 0.26
C LEU A 46 -10.02 17.20 1.61
N GLY A 47 -9.02 17.73 2.31
CA GLY A 47 -8.83 17.51 3.75
C GLY A 47 -8.48 16.07 4.14
N GLY A 48 -8.37 15.82 5.45
CA GLY A 48 -8.10 14.53 6.09
C GLY A 48 -6.89 13.75 5.55
N LEU A 49 -6.72 12.52 6.05
CA LEU A 49 -5.52 11.72 5.83
C LEU A 49 -5.80 10.62 4.81
N VAL A 50 -4.83 10.37 3.94
CA VAL A 50 -4.79 9.16 3.10
C VAL A 50 -3.49 8.42 3.38
N TYR A 51 -3.60 7.13 3.67
CA TYR A 51 -2.48 6.25 3.95
C TYR A 51 -2.22 5.36 2.76
N VAL A 52 -0.95 5.24 2.36
CA VAL A 52 -0.49 4.41 1.25
C VAL A 52 0.49 3.40 1.81
N GLN A 53 0.22 2.11 1.59
CA GLN A 53 1.07 1.02 2.05
C GLN A 53 1.31 0.00 0.94
N LEU A 54 2.55 -0.49 0.83
CA LEU A 54 2.90 -1.65 0.02
C LEU A 54 3.33 -2.77 0.95
N THR A 55 2.63 -3.90 0.92
CA THR A 55 2.96 -5.09 1.70
C THR A 55 3.16 -6.31 0.79
N ASP A 56 3.82 -7.34 1.28
CA ASP A 56 3.69 -8.67 0.67
C ASP A 56 2.41 -9.39 1.18
N ARG A 57 2.18 -10.62 0.70
CA ARG A 57 1.06 -11.47 1.17
C ARG A 57 1.19 -11.91 2.63
N GLY A 58 2.39 -11.87 3.20
CA GLY A 58 2.63 -12.12 4.63
C GLY A 58 2.31 -10.91 5.51
N GLY A 59 2.01 -9.76 4.91
CA GLY A 59 1.77 -8.50 5.62
C GLY A 59 3.05 -7.74 5.97
N ASN A 60 4.22 -8.17 5.48
CA ASN A 60 5.46 -7.42 5.70
C ASN A 60 5.39 -6.10 4.93
N LEU A 61 5.71 -5.00 5.59
CA LEU A 61 5.60 -3.64 5.07
C LEU A 61 6.89 -3.22 4.34
N TYR A 62 6.78 -2.90 3.05
CA TYR A 62 7.90 -2.45 2.21
C TYR A 62 7.85 -0.95 1.91
N PHE A 63 6.67 -0.34 2.00
CA PHE A 63 6.51 1.10 1.84
C PHE A 63 5.33 1.61 2.66
N ASN A 64 5.49 2.80 3.23
CA ASN A 64 4.43 3.51 3.92
C ASN A 64 4.59 5.02 3.70
N GLN A 65 3.52 5.67 3.25
CA GLN A 65 3.45 7.12 3.10
C GLN A 65 2.08 7.61 3.56
N THR A 66 2.05 8.78 4.20
CA THR A 66 0.81 9.47 4.53
C THR A 66 0.72 10.74 3.71
N LEU A 67 -0.44 10.96 3.08
CA LEU A 67 -0.85 12.23 2.52
C LEU A 67 -1.66 12.98 3.57
N ARG A 68 -1.13 14.11 4.03
CA ARG A 68 -1.68 14.90 5.14
C ARG A 68 -2.86 15.75 4.71
N ALA A 69 -3.58 16.31 5.68
CA ALA A 69 -4.80 17.07 5.45
C ALA A 69 -4.63 18.28 4.52
N ASP A 70 -3.47 18.92 4.57
CA ASP A 70 -3.04 20.08 3.78
C ASP A 70 -2.42 19.71 2.42
N GLU A 71 -2.29 18.42 2.12
CA GLU A 71 -1.74 17.92 0.86
C GLU A 71 -2.85 17.31 0.00
N ASP A 72 -3.05 17.85 -1.21
CA ASP A 72 -4.12 17.37 -2.11
C ASP A 72 -3.64 16.28 -3.07
N VAL A 73 -2.33 16.17 -3.31
CA VAL A 73 -1.77 15.36 -4.39
C VAL A 73 -0.54 14.61 -3.91
N LEU A 74 -0.49 13.31 -4.21
CA LEU A 74 0.71 12.48 -4.07
C LEU A 74 1.13 11.94 -5.42
N ARG A 75 2.42 12.08 -5.75
CA ARG A 75 3.04 11.51 -6.95
C ARG A 75 4.29 10.75 -6.55
N LEU A 76 4.25 9.43 -6.70
CA LEU A 76 5.32 8.54 -6.28
C LEU A 76 5.88 7.74 -7.45
N SER A 77 7.19 7.53 -7.38
CA SER A 77 7.94 6.63 -8.25
C SER A 77 8.79 5.73 -7.36
N LEU A 78 8.21 4.63 -6.89
CA LEU A 78 8.92 3.68 -6.05
C LEU A 78 9.87 2.85 -6.91
N ASP A 79 11.11 2.73 -6.45
CA ASP A 79 12.05 1.74 -6.95
C ASP A 79 11.73 0.39 -6.30
N LEU A 80 11.54 -0.63 -7.15
CA LEU A 80 11.19 -1.98 -6.76
C LEU A 80 12.32 -2.97 -7.06
N SER A 81 13.45 -2.51 -7.59
CA SER A 81 14.56 -3.38 -8.04
C SER A 81 15.19 -4.22 -6.92
N HIS A 82 15.02 -3.79 -5.66
CA HIS A 82 15.49 -4.52 -4.48
C HIS A 82 14.45 -5.50 -3.92
N LEU A 83 13.23 -5.50 -4.46
CA LEU A 83 12.18 -6.42 -4.04
C LEU A 83 12.30 -7.73 -4.82
N THR A 84 11.94 -8.83 -4.16
CA THR A 84 11.88 -10.13 -4.82
C THR A 84 10.70 -10.19 -5.78
N ASP A 85 10.87 -10.92 -6.88
CA ASP A 85 9.80 -11.22 -7.82
C ASP A 85 8.66 -11.95 -7.11
N ASN A 86 7.55 -11.24 -6.88
CA ASN A 86 6.38 -11.75 -6.18
C ASN A 86 5.17 -10.84 -6.40
N ASN A 87 4.02 -11.23 -5.83
CA ASN A 87 2.84 -10.41 -5.75
C ASN A 87 2.82 -9.61 -4.44
N TYR A 88 2.70 -8.29 -4.58
CA TYR A 88 2.59 -7.34 -3.48
C TYR A 88 1.21 -6.70 -3.47
N ILE A 89 0.77 -6.22 -2.32
CA ILE A 89 -0.52 -5.59 -2.12
C ILE A 89 -0.28 -4.10 -1.87
N LEU A 90 -0.78 -3.27 -2.78
CA LEU A 90 -0.88 -1.83 -2.59
C LEU A 90 -2.24 -1.51 -1.95
N ASN A 91 -2.22 -0.96 -0.74
CA ASN A 91 -3.40 -0.47 -0.04
C ASN A 91 -3.35 1.06 0.04
N VAL A 92 -4.43 1.71 -0.39
CA VAL A 92 -4.64 3.14 -0.21
C VAL A 92 -5.95 3.36 0.52
N THR A 93 -5.91 4.03 1.69
CA THR A 93 -7.09 4.17 2.55
C THR A 93 -7.19 5.54 3.21
N ASN A 94 -8.40 6.05 3.42
CA ASN A 94 -8.69 7.22 4.25
C ASN A 94 -9.17 6.83 5.67
N GLY A 95 -9.10 5.54 6.04
CA GLY A 95 -9.62 4.97 7.28
C GLY A 95 -11.07 4.50 7.23
N LEU A 96 -11.85 4.90 6.22
CA LEU A 96 -13.21 4.41 5.96
C LEU A 96 -13.26 3.58 4.68
N ASP A 97 -12.79 4.15 3.58
CA ASP A 97 -12.68 3.53 2.26
C ASP A 97 -11.26 3.03 2.04
N THR A 98 -11.14 1.88 1.37
CA THR A 98 -9.86 1.28 1.01
C THR A 98 -9.89 0.84 -0.45
N ILE A 99 -8.87 1.25 -1.22
CA ILE A 99 -8.59 0.73 -2.54
C ILE A 99 -7.39 -0.21 -2.43
N THR A 100 -7.60 -1.48 -2.80
CA THR A 100 -6.55 -2.50 -2.83
C THR A 100 -6.21 -2.88 -4.26
N ARG A 101 -4.92 -2.93 -4.59
CA ARG A 101 -4.41 -3.40 -5.89
C ARG A 101 -3.31 -4.44 -5.69
N GLU A 102 -3.41 -5.56 -6.41
CA GLU A 102 -2.30 -6.51 -6.50
C GLU A 102 -1.27 -5.99 -7.53
N ILE A 103 -0.01 -5.96 -7.11
CA ILE A 103 1.13 -5.50 -7.90
C ILE A 103 2.04 -6.70 -8.12
N LYS A 104 2.09 -7.18 -9.37
CA LYS A 104 3.00 -8.26 -9.76
C LYS A 104 4.36 -7.68 -10.15
N ILE A 105 5.39 -8.02 -9.39
CA ILE A 105 6.77 -7.69 -9.70
C ILE A 105 7.38 -8.91 -10.39
N ALA A 106 7.81 -8.71 -11.63
CA ALA A 106 8.51 -9.70 -12.42
C ALA A 106 9.65 -8.98 -13.14
N THR A 107 10.87 -9.18 -12.66
CA THR A 107 12.05 -8.56 -13.26
C THR A 107 12.42 -9.31 -14.54
N LYS A 108 12.59 -8.58 -15.64
CA LYS A 108 13.18 -9.16 -16.84
C LYS A 108 14.69 -9.30 -16.62
N VAL A 109 15.16 -10.54 -16.44
CA VAL A 109 16.59 -10.83 -16.50
C VAL A 109 17.03 -10.64 -17.96
N ILE A 110 17.80 -9.59 -18.23
CA ILE A 110 18.53 -9.49 -19.49
C ILE A 110 19.69 -10.48 -19.38
N GLN A 111 19.59 -11.62 -20.07
CA GLN A 111 20.70 -12.56 -20.14
C GLN A 111 21.83 -11.90 -20.92
N GLU A 112 22.90 -11.51 -20.23
CA GLU A 112 24.16 -11.16 -20.87
C GLU A 112 24.79 -12.43 -21.43
N ASN A 113 24.85 -12.56 -22.76
CA ASN A 113 25.60 -13.62 -23.41
C ASN A 113 27.09 -13.40 -23.15
N ARG A 114 27.63 -14.02 -22.10
CA ARG A 114 29.08 -14.07 -21.86
C ARG A 114 29.66 -15.20 -22.71
N THR A 115 30.18 -14.87 -23.89
CA THR A 115 30.99 -15.79 -24.69
C THR A 115 32.30 -16.05 -23.95
N VAL A 116 32.46 -17.24 -23.37
CA VAL A 116 33.74 -17.67 -22.81
C VAL A 116 34.53 -18.33 -23.93
N THR A 117 35.56 -17.65 -24.42
CA THR A 117 36.54 -18.24 -25.33
C THR A 117 37.61 -18.96 -24.49
N LEU A 118 37.67 -20.29 -24.59
CA LEU A 118 38.79 -21.07 -24.05
C LEU A 118 39.96 -20.97 -25.04
N GLN A 119 41.14 -20.59 -24.54
CA GLN A 119 42.42 -20.64 -25.26
C GLN A 119 43.17 -21.93 -24.92
#